data_AF-D8LEF6-F1
#
_entry.id   AF-D8LEF6-F1
#
_cell.length_a   1.000
_cell.length_b   1.000
_cell.length_c   1.000
_cell.angle_alpha   90.00
_cell.angle_beta   90.00
_cell.angle_gamma   90.00
#
_symmetry.space_group_name_H-M   'P 1'
#
loop_
_entity.id
_entity.type
_entity.pdbx_description
1 polymer ?
#
loop_
_entity_poly.entity_id
_entity_poly.type
_entity_poly.pdbx_seq_one_letter_code
_entity_poly.pdbx_strand_id
1 'polypeptide(L)'
;MGYKDLGNDWQHSLVLATGSADGSIHVFDLSKGQGDEIQTLLGHRDRVYSADFHPTEPKLVSSSADKTVLIWEPNRKRNSRKGF
;
A
#
# COMPACT_ATOMS: atom_id res chain seq x y z
N MET A 1 -38.17 2.16 -17.49
CA MET A 1 -37.93 1.41 -16.24
C MET A 1 -36.69 0.55 -16.46
N GLY A 2 -35.51 0.83 -15.88
CA GLY A 2 -35.15 0.61 -14.46
C GLY A 2 -34.77 -0.87 -14.32
N TYR A 3 -33.53 -1.29 -14.05
CA TYR A 3 -32.69 -0.90 -12.91
C TYR A 3 -31.20 -0.82 -13.30
N LYS A 4 -30.52 0.25 -12.85
CA LYS A 4 -29.06 0.31 -12.71
C LYS A 4 -28.75 -0.29 -11.34
N ASP A 5 -28.21 -1.50 -11.30
CA ASP A 5 -27.57 -2.02 -10.09
C ASP A 5 -26.26 -1.24 -9.87
N LEU A 6 -26.35 -0.15 -9.11
CA LEU A 6 -25.20 0.50 -8.46
C LEU A 6 -25.06 -0.05 -7.04
N GLY A 7 -25.01 -1.38 -6.92
CA GLY A 7 -24.88 -2.08 -5.66
C GLY A 7 -23.41 -2.32 -5.29
N ASN A 8 -22.93 -1.56 -4.31
CA ASN A 8 -21.78 -1.87 -3.45
C ASN A 8 -20.42 -2.17 -4.12
N ASP A 9 -19.67 -1.13 -4.48
CA ASP A 9 -18.30 -1.30 -5.01
C ASP A 9 -17.19 -0.73 -4.11
N TRP A 10 -17.38 -0.80 -2.78
CA TRP A 10 -16.43 -0.23 -1.81
C TRP A 10 -15.74 -1.28 -0.92
N GLN A 11 -15.77 -2.57 -1.29
CA GLN A 11 -15.20 -3.65 -0.46
C GLN A 11 -14.21 -4.58 -1.20
N HIS A 12 -13.82 -4.25 -2.43
CA HIS A 12 -12.88 -5.09 -3.21
C HIS A 12 -11.71 -4.28 -3.76
N SER A 13 -11.13 -3.38 -2.96
CA SER A 13 -9.79 -2.87 -3.28
C SER A 13 -8.78 -3.98 -2.96
N LEU A 14 -8.54 -4.83 -3.95
CA LEU A 14 -7.44 -5.78 -3.92
C LEU A 14 -6.15 -4.98 -4.12
N VAL A 15 -5.51 -4.62 -3.02
CA VAL A 15 -4.21 -3.92 -3.03
C VAL A 15 -3.10 -4.96 -2.90
N LEU A 16 -2.11 -4.89 -3.80
CA LEU A 16 -0.95 -5.78 -3.80
C LEU A 16 0.32 -4.97 -3.58
N ALA A 17 1.25 -5.50 -2.79
CA ALA A 17 2.60 -4.97 -2.66
C ALA A 17 3.63 -5.97 -3.20
N THR A 18 4.62 -5.50 -3.94
CA THR A 18 5.69 -6.32 -4.48
C THR A 18 7.04 -5.69 -4.18
N GLY A 19 7.99 -6.49 -3.72
CA GLY A 19 9.38 -6.07 -3.50
C GLY A 19 10.22 -6.26 -4.77
N SER A 20 11.06 -5.29 -5.10
CA SER A 20 11.97 -5.33 -6.25
C SER A 20 13.42 -5.60 -5.83
N ALA A 21 14.22 -6.07 -6.79
CA ALA A 21 15.66 -6.27 -6.62
C ALA A 21 16.44 -4.96 -6.46
N ASP A 22 15.87 -3.83 -6.88
CA ASP A 22 16.49 -2.50 -6.77
C ASP A 22 16.24 -1.80 -5.41
N GLY A 23 15.57 -2.47 -4.47
CA GLY A 23 15.23 -1.91 -3.15
C GLY A 23 13.91 -1.12 -3.12
N SER A 24 13.19 -1.02 -4.23
CA SER A 24 11.85 -0.43 -4.24
C SER A 24 10.77 -1.44 -3.85
N ILE A 25 9.63 -0.91 -3.40
CA ILE A 25 8.39 -1.66 -3.24
C ILE A 25 7.33 -0.97 -4.07
N HIS A 26 6.65 -1.72 -4.94
CA HIS A 26 5.58 -1.22 -5.79
C HIS A 26 4.23 -1.65 -5.20
N VAL A 27 3.28 -0.73 -5.16
CA VAL A 27 1.92 -0.96 -4.68
C VAL A 27 0.94 -0.79 -5.83
N PHE A 28 0.09 -1.78 -6.04
CA PHE A 28 -0.87 -1.84 -7.13
C PHE A 28 -2.30 -1.89 -6.62
N ASP A 29 -3.20 -1.20 -7.31
CA ASP A 29 -4.66 -1.36 -7.16
C ASP A 29 -5.17 -2.28 -8.28
N LEU A 30 -5.59 -3.48 -7.89
CA LEU A 30 -6.10 -4.50 -8.80
C LEU A 30 -7.64 -4.45 -8.96
N SER A 31 -8.33 -3.48 -8.34
CA SER A 31 -9.80 -3.40 -8.38
C SER A 31 -10.38 -3.30 -9.80
N LYS A 32 -9.63 -2.70 -10.73
CA LYS A 32 -10.06 -2.47 -12.13
C LYS A 32 -9.48 -3.48 -13.12
N GLY A 33 -8.93 -4.59 -12.62
CA GLY A 33 -8.45 -5.72 -13.41
C GLY A 33 -7.03 -5.54 -13.96
N GLN A 34 -6.67 -4.38 -14.52
CA GLN A 34 -5.36 -4.21 -15.19
C GLN A 34 -4.20 -3.95 -14.22
N GLY A 35 -4.51 -3.67 -12.95
CA GLY A 35 -3.52 -3.51 -11.90
C GLY A 35 -2.68 -2.26 -12.06
N ASP A 36 -3.25 -1.12 -11.70
CA ASP A 36 -2.55 0.16 -11.82
C ASP A 36 -1.55 0.30 -10.66
N GLU A 37 -0.30 0.65 -10.96
CA GLU A 37 0.65 1.05 -9.91
C GLU A 37 0.20 2.38 -9.31
N ILE A 38 -0.11 2.38 -8.02
CA ILE A 38 -0.61 3.56 -7.31
C ILE A 38 0.45 4.23 -6.44
N GLN A 39 1.53 3.51 -6.09
CA GLN A 39 2.59 4.04 -5.25
C GLN A 39 3.89 3.23 -5.36
N THR A 40 5.02 3.93 -5.35
CA THR A 40 6.35 3.35 -5.17
C THR A 40 6.93 3.79 -3.83
N LEU A 41 7.36 2.85 -3.00
CA LEU A 41 8.03 3.10 -1.73
C LEU A 41 9.54 2.94 -1.91
N LEU A 42 10.27 3.99 -1.58
CA LEU A 42 11.73 4.04 -1.71
C LEU A 42 12.35 4.21 -0.32
N GLY A 43 13.29 3.35 0.03
CA GLY A 43 13.97 3.42 1.33
C GLY A 43 14.96 2.31 1.60
N HIS A 44 14.70 1.09 1.11
CA HIS A 44 15.71 0.04 1.16
C HIS A 44 16.86 0.34 0.20
N ARG A 45 18.06 -0.10 0.57
CA ARG A 45 19.30 0.12 -0.19
C ARG A 45 19.72 -1.09 -1.03
N ASP A 46 18.97 -2.17 -0.93
CA ASP A 46 19.23 -3.45 -1.60
C ASP A 46 17.92 -4.25 -1.73
N ARG A 47 17.97 -5.39 -2.43
CA ARG A 47 16.83 -6.26 -2.78
C ARG A 47 15.85 -6.46 -1.64
N VAL A 48 14.58 -6.21 -1.93
CA VAL A 48 13.46 -6.54 -1.05
C VAL A 48 13.07 -8.01 -1.25
N TYR A 49 13.02 -8.78 -0.17
CA TYR A 49 12.61 -10.19 -0.22
C TYR A 49 11.13 -10.40 0.03
N SER A 50 10.53 -9.55 0.85
CA SER A 50 9.12 -9.66 1.25
C SER A 50 8.57 -8.28 1.59
N ALA A 51 7.31 -8.08 1.25
CA ALA A 51 6.50 -6.92 1.61
C ALA A 51 5.09 -7.44 1.91
N ASP A 52 4.54 -7.09 3.06
CA ASP A 52 3.22 -7.56 3.48
C ASP A 52 2.41 -6.47 4.18
N PHE A 53 1.10 -6.46 3.94
CA PHE A 53 0.18 -5.50 4.56
C PHE A 53 -0.24 -5.98 5.93
N HIS A 54 -0.41 -5.05 6.87
CA HIS A 54 -1.11 -5.34 8.09
C HIS A 54 -2.58 -5.67 7.78
N PRO A 55 -3.18 -6.70 8.39
CA PRO A 55 -4.52 -7.18 8.01
C PRO A 55 -5.65 -6.18 8.27
N THR A 56 -5.44 -5.18 9.14
CA THR A 56 -6.49 -4.24 9.56
C THR A 56 -6.08 -2.77 9.59
N GLU A 57 -4.78 -2.47 9.52
CA GLU A 57 -4.28 -1.10 9.64
C GLU A 57 -3.58 -0.75 8.34
N PRO A 58 -3.59 0.52 7.91
CA PRO A 58 -2.89 0.94 6.70
C PRO A 58 -1.38 0.99 7.00
N LYS A 59 -0.77 -0.18 7.15
CA LYS A 59 0.66 -0.37 7.41
C LYS A 59 1.19 -1.46 6.49
N LEU A 60 2.42 -1.29 6.06
CA LEU A 60 3.16 -2.31 5.31
C LEU A 60 4.50 -2.57 6.01
N VAL A 61 4.90 -3.82 6.07
CA VAL A 61 6.22 -4.23 6.58
C VAL A 61 7.02 -4.81 5.43
N SER A 62 8.29 -4.44 5.32
CA SER A 62 9.20 -4.98 4.32
C SER A 62 10.54 -5.39 4.91
N SER A 63 11.15 -6.43 4.34
CA SER A 63 12.48 -6.93 4.70
C SER A 63 13.41 -6.97 3.49
N SER A 64 14.67 -6.55 3.66
CA SER A 64 15.65 -6.42 2.59
C SER A 64 17.01 -7.05 2.91
N ALA A 65 17.78 -7.33 1.86
CA ALA A 65 19.20 -7.69 1.91
C ALA A 65 20.08 -6.61 2.58
N ASP A 66 19.59 -5.36 2.69
CA ASP A 66 20.29 -4.26 3.36
C ASP A 66 20.35 -4.39 4.90
N LYS A 67 19.85 -5.51 5.44
CA LYS A 67 19.80 -5.86 6.86
C LYS A 67 18.82 -5.02 7.67
N THR A 68 17.86 -4.39 7.02
CA THR A 68 16.83 -3.60 7.69
C THR A 68 15.42 -4.16 7.44
N VAL A 69 14.53 -3.81 8.36
CA VAL A 69 13.08 -3.96 8.22
C VAL A 69 12.48 -2.55 8.29
N LEU A 70 11.63 -2.21 7.33
CA LEU A 70 10.96 -0.91 7.30
C LEU A 70 9.45 -1.09 7.53
N ILE A 71 8.88 -0.16 8.29
CA ILE A 71 7.44 -0.02 8.50
C ILE A 71 7.00 1.22 7.75
N TRP A 72 6.01 1.05 6.88
CA TRP A 72 5.46 2.10 6.05
C TRP A 72 4.07 2.45 6.56
N GLU A 73 3.85 3.73 6.85
CA GLU A 73 2.56 4.26 7.27
C GLU A 73 2.15 5.40 6.32
N PRO A 74 0.84 5.60 6.05
CA PRO A 74 0.39 6.76 5.31
C PRO A 74 0.77 8.02 6.07
N ASN A 75 1.16 9.06 5.33
CA ASN A 75 1.38 10.38 5.90
C ASN A 75 0.09 10.94 6.48
N ARG A 76 -0.19 10.63 7.74
CA ARG A 76 -1.30 11.21 8.47
C ARG A 76 -0.93 12.66 8.74
N LYS A 77 -1.57 13.60 8.04
CA LYS A 77 -1.51 15.01 8.47
C LYS A 77 -2.00 15.05 9.92
N ARG A 78 -1.08 15.22 10.86
CA ARG A 78 -1.42 15.37 12.26
C ARG A 78 -2.05 16.74 12.40
N ASN A 79 -3.37 16.83 12.26
CA ASN A 79 -4.12 18.04 12.54
C ASN A 79 -3.92 18.36 14.02
N SER A 80 -2.91 19.17 14.35
CA SER A 80 -2.75 19.73 15.68
C SER A 80 -3.86 20.76 15.90
N ARG A 81 -5.04 20.30 16.28
CA ARG A 81 -6.00 21.16 16.97
C ARG A 81 -5.48 21.36 18.39
N LYS A 82 -4.64 22.38 18.59
CA LYS A 82 -4.63 23.03 19.90
C LYS A 82 -5.82 23.98 19.88
N GLY A 83 -6.89 23.55 20.54
CA GLY A 83 -8.02 24.39 20.87
C GLY A 83 -7.65 25.35 22.00
N PHE A 84 -8.22 26.55 21.88
CA PHE A 84 -8.51 27.60 22.87
C PHE A 84 -7.41 27.99 23.86
#